data_AF-A0A924R2L7-F1
#
_entry.id   AF-A0A924R2L7-F1
#
_cell.length_a   1.000
_cell.length_b   1.000
_cell.length_c   1.000
_cell.angle_alpha   90.00
_cell.angle_beta   90.00
_cell.angle_gamma   90.00
#
_symmetry.space_group_name_H-M   'P 1'
#
loop_
_entity.id
_entity.type
_entity.pdbx_description
1 polymer ?
#
loop_
_entity_poly.entity_id
_entity_poly.type
_entity_poly.pdbx_seq_one_letter_code
_entity_poly.pdbx_strand_id
1 'polypeptide(L)'
;MPNAVVLLKCSGGTVTLPPMPLVDREDGGHLVVNPPRAVWERGALSANELTHWGFLVAATAQAMMAVLPQLKDGCVNYWDAGNWALNVAAPPLGPKSVRQHRRVHMHLLGRSPTAIHPDWQWGESPRFPEYVNATAWAAQFEPLNAEECPRIVARTAEYLALKYGLSVR
;
A
#
# COMPACT_ATOMS: atom_id res chain seq x y z
N MET A 1 4.25 -8.56 -16.45
CA MET A 1 4.01 -8.76 -15.01
C MET A 1 2.53 -8.60 -14.76
N PRO A 2 1.92 -9.35 -13.83
CA PRO A 2 0.53 -9.15 -13.46
C PRO A 2 0.32 -7.70 -12.99
N ASN A 3 -0.80 -7.11 -13.39
CA ASN A 3 -1.18 -5.75 -12.99
C ASN A 3 -1.77 -5.78 -11.58
N ALA A 4 -1.63 -4.69 -10.83
CA ALA A 4 -2.32 -4.53 -9.56
C ALA A 4 -3.84 -4.60 -9.74
N VAL A 5 -4.54 -5.24 -8.81
CA VAL A 5 -6.00 -5.34 -8.82
C VAL A 5 -6.57 -4.14 -8.07
N VAL A 6 -7.42 -3.35 -8.72
CA VAL A 6 -8.13 -2.24 -8.07
C VAL A 6 -9.26 -2.81 -7.21
N LEU A 7 -9.18 -2.61 -5.90
CA LEU A 7 -10.16 -3.07 -4.92
C LEU A 7 -11.23 -2.00 -4.63
N LEU A 8 -10.81 -0.74 -4.60
CA LEU A 8 -11.68 0.41 -4.35
C LEU A 8 -11.21 1.60 -5.17
N LYS A 9 -12.16 2.40 -5.68
CA LYS A 9 -11.91 3.67 -6.36
C LYS A 9 -12.88 4.72 -5.83
N CYS A 10 -12.38 5.91 -5.54
CA CYS A 10 -13.18 7.06 -5.12
C CYS A 10 -12.46 8.37 -5.44
N SER A 11 -12.99 9.50 -4.95
CA SER A 11 -12.36 10.82 -5.10
C SER A 11 -10.98 10.96 -4.43
N GLY A 12 -10.66 10.09 -3.46
CA GLY A 12 -9.34 10.00 -2.83
C GLY A 12 -8.32 9.17 -3.61
N GLY A 13 -8.71 8.57 -4.74
CA GLY A 13 -7.86 7.73 -5.57
C GLY A 13 -8.27 6.27 -5.55
N THR A 14 -7.31 5.36 -5.42
CA THR A 14 -7.58 3.91 -5.49
C THR A 14 -6.85 3.13 -4.42
N VAL A 15 -7.51 2.11 -3.87
CA VAL A 15 -6.88 1.04 -3.10
C VAL A 15 -6.64 -0.13 -4.03
N THR A 16 -5.42 -0.66 -4.04
CA THR A 16 -5.03 -1.76 -4.93
C THR A 16 -4.35 -2.88 -4.17
N LEU A 17 -4.65 -4.12 -4.55
CA LEU A 17 -3.88 -5.30 -4.19
C LEU A 17 -2.64 -5.35 -5.11
N PRO A 18 -1.42 -5.21 -4.55
CA PRO A 18 -0.20 -5.22 -5.35
C PRO A 18 0.08 -6.63 -5.89
N PRO A 19 0.61 -6.76 -7.11
CA PRO A 19 0.98 -8.05 -7.69
C PRO A 19 2.26 -8.64 -7.08
N MET A 20 3.00 -7.80 -6.35
CA MET A 20 4.25 -8.12 -5.68
C MET A 20 4.11 -7.64 -4.22
N PRO A 21 3.52 -8.46 -3.33
CA PRO A 21 3.35 -8.11 -1.93
C PRO A 21 4.72 -7.91 -1.27
N LEU A 22 4.78 -6.98 -0.32
CA LEU A 22 6.00 -6.71 0.44
C LEU A 22 5.98 -7.29 1.85
N VAL A 23 4.80 -7.65 2.35
CA VAL A 23 4.61 -8.37 3.60
C VAL A 23 3.58 -9.46 3.36
N ASP A 24 3.82 -10.63 3.95
CA ASP A 24 2.90 -11.74 3.87
C ASP A 24 1.55 -11.39 4.49
N ARG A 25 0.48 -11.95 3.94
CA ARG A 25 -0.85 -11.86 4.55
C ARG A 25 -0.85 -12.26 6.03
N GLU A 26 -0.18 -13.34 6.43
CA GLU A 26 -0.17 -13.84 7.81
C GLU A 26 0.63 -12.92 8.76
N ASP A 27 1.56 -12.13 8.23
CA ASP A 27 2.37 -11.16 8.99
C ASP A 27 1.75 -9.75 9.04
N GLY A 28 0.59 -9.56 8.39
CA GLY A 28 -0.19 -8.32 8.45
C GLY A 28 -0.71 -7.82 7.10
N GLY A 29 -0.19 -8.34 6.00
CA GLY A 29 -0.66 -8.05 4.65
C GLY A 29 -0.33 -6.66 4.11
N HIS A 30 -0.43 -6.53 2.79
CA HIS A 30 0.02 -5.37 2.05
C HIS A 30 -1.07 -4.84 1.12
N LEU A 31 -1.40 -3.56 1.24
CA LEU A 31 -2.18 -2.81 0.25
C LEU A 31 -1.42 -1.57 -0.21
N VAL A 32 -1.79 -1.07 -1.39
CA VAL A 32 -1.27 0.21 -1.90
C VAL A 32 -2.42 1.18 -2.12
N VAL A 33 -2.27 2.41 -1.66
CA VAL A 33 -3.23 3.49 -1.89
C VAL A 33 -2.59 4.52 -2.83
N ASN A 34 -3.12 4.59 -4.06
CA ASN A 34 -2.67 5.55 -5.07
C ASN A 34 -3.51 6.84 -4.97
N PRO A 35 -2.88 8.02 -5.17
CA PRO A 35 -3.61 9.29 -5.24
C PRO A 35 -4.56 9.33 -6.45
N PRO A 36 -5.53 10.26 -6.48
CA PRO A 36 -6.49 10.38 -7.59
C PRO A 36 -5.84 10.73 -8.94
N ARG A 37 -4.62 11.28 -8.90
CA ARG A 37 -3.82 11.62 -10.07
C ARG A 37 -2.38 11.19 -9.87
N ALA A 38 -1.80 10.59 -10.92
CA ALA A 38 -0.40 10.20 -10.92
C ALA A 38 0.51 11.44 -10.84
N VAL A 39 1.28 11.53 -9.77
CA VAL A 39 2.28 12.59 -9.53
C VAL A 39 3.60 11.98 -9.09
N TRP A 40 4.71 12.69 -9.31
CA TRP A 40 6.05 12.23 -8.90
C TRP A 40 6.35 12.53 -7.43
N GLU A 41 5.66 13.53 -6.85
CA GLU A 41 5.82 14.02 -5.49
C GLU A 41 4.46 14.49 -4.95
N ARG A 42 4.22 14.31 -3.64
CA ARG A 42 2.91 14.51 -2.99
C ARG A 42 2.47 15.96 -3.00
N GLY A 43 3.40 16.91 -2.90
CA GLY A 43 3.15 18.35 -3.00
C GLY A 43 2.73 18.83 -4.38
N ALA A 44 2.76 17.97 -5.41
CA ALA A 44 2.18 18.26 -6.71
C ALA A 44 0.66 17.99 -6.79
N LEU A 45 0.06 17.48 -5.72
CA LEU A 45 -1.40 17.37 -5.57
C LEU A 45 -1.97 18.73 -5.12
N SER A 46 -3.18 19.03 -5.56
CA SER A 46 -3.97 20.12 -4.97
C SER A 46 -4.31 19.80 -3.52
N ALA A 47 -4.66 20.83 -2.74
CA ALA A 47 -5.06 20.65 -1.34
C ALA A 47 -6.21 19.63 -1.19
N ASN A 48 -7.19 19.65 -2.10
CA ASN A 48 -8.31 18.73 -2.08
C ASN A 48 -7.89 17.29 -2.41
N GLU A 49 -7.08 17.09 -3.45
CA GLU A 49 -6.54 15.77 -3.81
C GLU A 49 -5.71 15.18 -2.67
N LEU A 50 -4.82 15.98 -2.05
CA LEU A 50 -3.98 15.54 -0.94
C LEU A 50 -4.81 15.19 0.30
N THR A 51 -5.84 15.98 0.60
CA THR A 51 -6.74 15.75 1.74
C THR A 51 -7.54 14.46 1.54
N HIS A 52 -8.19 14.30 0.40
CA HIS A 52 -8.99 13.10 0.12
C HIS A 52 -8.13 11.84 0.05
N TRP A 53 -6.92 11.92 -0.53
CA TRP A 53 -5.98 10.81 -0.52
C TRP A 53 -5.51 10.47 0.90
N GLY A 54 -5.26 11.47 1.74
CA GLY A 54 -4.97 11.28 3.16
C GLY A 54 -6.10 10.58 3.92
N PHE A 55 -7.36 10.94 3.66
CA PHE A 55 -8.52 10.25 4.22
C PHE A 55 -8.61 8.79 3.76
N LEU A 56 -8.37 8.53 2.47
CA LEU A 56 -8.36 7.16 1.93
C LEU A 56 -7.25 6.33 2.58
N VAL A 57 -6.03 6.86 2.67
CA VAL A 57 -4.88 6.23 3.34
C VAL A 57 -5.23 5.86 4.79
N ALA A 58 -5.77 6.81 5.56
CA ALA A 58 -6.11 6.60 6.95
C ALA A 58 -7.28 5.60 7.12
N ALA A 59 -8.32 5.70 6.30
CA ALA A 59 -9.48 4.81 6.34
C ALA A 59 -9.08 3.36 5.99
N THR A 60 -8.24 3.16 4.97
CA THR A 60 -7.78 1.82 4.58
C THR A 60 -6.91 1.20 5.66
N ALA A 61 -5.99 1.95 6.27
CA ALA A 61 -5.16 1.42 7.35
C ALA A 61 -5.99 1.04 8.59
N GLN A 62 -6.97 1.87 8.97
CA GLN A 62 -7.91 1.51 10.05
C GLN A 62 -8.74 0.28 9.70
N ALA A 63 -9.18 0.15 8.44
CA ALA A 63 -9.91 -1.02 7.98
C ALA A 63 -9.08 -2.30 8.03
N MET A 64 -7.79 -2.24 7.66
CA MET A 64 -6.88 -3.38 7.81
C MET A 64 -6.80 -3.84 9.26
N MET A 65 -6.54 -2.93 10.21
CA MET A 65 -6.46 -3.28 11.64
C MET A 65 -7.78 -3.82 12.21
N ALA A 66 -8.93 -3.37 11.69
CA ALA A 66 -10.23 -3.83 12.14
C ALA A 66 -10.66 -5.19 11.55
N VAL A 67 -10.13 -5.57 10.39
CA VAL A 67 -10.57 -6.76 9.64
C VAL A 67 -9.61 -7.93 9.80
N LEU A 68 -8.31 -7.66 9.83
CA LEU A 68 -7.27 -8.69 9.81
C LEU A 68 -6.94 -9.15 11.24
N PRO A 69 -7.28 -10.40 11.62
CA PRO A 69 -7.03 -10.90 12.98
C PRO A 69 -5.55 -10.90 13.38
N GLN A 70 -4.64 -11.11 12.43
CA GLN A 70 -3.19 -11.03 12.61
C GLN A 70 -2.69 -9.62 12.98
N LEU A 71 -3.52 -8.59 12.78
CA LEU A 71 -3.22 -7.22 13.24
C LEU A 71 -3.84 -6.90 14.60
N LYS A 72 -4.38 -7.89 15.32
CA LYS A 72 -4.78 -7.70 16.72
C LYS A 72 -3.57 -7.24 17.54
N ASP A 73 -3.72 -6.11 18.21
CA ASP A 73 -2.66 -5.43 18.97
C ASP A 73 -1.44 -5.04 18.11
N GLY A 74 -1.58 -5.09 16.78
CA GLY A 74 -0.59 -4.69 15.79
C GLY A 74 -0.78 -3.26 15.30
N CYS A 75 -0.10 -2.93 14.21
CA CYS A 75 -0.19 -1.60 13.60
C CYS A 75 0.01 -1.64 12.08
N VAL A 76 0.04 -0.46 11.44
CA VAL A 76 0.33 -0.30 10.01
C VAL A 76 1.49 0.67 9.82
N ASN A 77 2.48 0.27 9.04
CA ASN A 77 3.51 1.18 8.52
C ASN A 77 3.03 1.83 7.23
N TYR A 78 3.33 3.13 7.10
CA TYR A 78 3.03 3.95 5.93
C TYR A 78 4.33 4.24 5.20
N TRP A 79 4.46 3.77 3.97
CA TRP A 79 5.71 3.93 3.22
C TRP A 79 5.46 4.43 1.79
N ASP A 80 5.99 5.60 1.45
CA ASP A 80 6.00 6.13 0.08
C ASP A 80 7.34 5.76 -0.58
N ALA A 81 7.31 4.71 -1.41
CA ALA A 81 8.49 3.96 -1.81
C ALA A 81 8.71 3.90 -3.33
N GLY A 82 8.47 4.99 -4.04
CA GLY A 82 8.65 5.05 -5.51
C GLY A 82 10.10 4.89 -6.03
N ASN A 83 11.06 4.48 -5.19
CA ASN A 83 12.48 4.47 -5.51
C ASN A 83 12.89 3.35 -6.45
N TRP A 84 12.26 2.18 -6.38
CA TRP A 84 12.57 1.07 -7.29
C TRP A 84 12.29 1.42 -8.75
N ALA A 85 11.30 2.28 -9.01
CA ALA A 85 11.06 2.82 -10.35
C ALA A 85 12.25 3.62 -10.90
N LEU A 86 13.15 4.12 -10.04
CA LEU A 86 14.35 4.88 -10.41
C LEU A 86 15.59 4.01 -10.60
N ASN A 87 15.55 2.73 -10.24
CA ASN A 87 16.68 1.83 -10.47
C ASN A 87 16.94 1.68 -11.98
N VAL A 88 18.21 1.70 -12.39
CA VAL A 88 18.60 1.61 -13.82
C VAL A 88 18.22 0.29 -14.48
N ALA A 89 18.03 -0.77 -13.68
CA ALA A 89 17.55 -2.06 -14.16
C ALA A 89 16.01 -2.17 -14.17
N ALA A 90 15.27 -1.22 -13.60
CA ALA A 90 13.82 -1.19 -13.75
C ALA A 90 13.42 -0.69 -15.14
N PRO A 91 12.32 -1.17 -15.74
CA PRO A 91 11.83 -0.61 -17.00
C PRO A 91 11.35 0.86 -16.86
N PRO A 92 11.58 1.71 -17.88
CA PRO A 92 12.50 1.50 -19.00
C PRO A 92 13.96 1.48 -18.52
N LEU A 93 14.79 0.60 -19.10
CA LEU A 93 16.19 0.42 -18.69
C LEU A 93 17.00 1.70 -18.88
N GLY A 94 17.98 1.91 -18.00
CA GLY A 94 18.94 3.01 -18.05
C GLY A 94 18.67 4.14 -17.05
N PRO A 95 19.40 5.27 -17.15
CA PRO A 95 19.26 6.42 -16.26
C PRO A 95 17.85 7.04 -16.31
N LYS A 96 17.37 7.52 -15.15
CA LYS A 96 16.00 8.00 -15.00
C LYS A 96 15.89 9.38 -14.36
N SER A 97 15.01 10.19 -14.92
CA SER A 97 14.55 11.42 -14.29
C SER A 97 13.48 11.13 -13.24
N VAL A 98 13.65 11.68 -12.04
CA VAL A 98 12.71 11.50 -10.92
C VAL A 98 11.30 11.93 -11.31
N ARG A 99 11.15 13.09 -11.96
CA ARG A 99 9.84 13.63 -12.36
C ARG A 99 9.10 12.74 -13.35
N GLN A 100 9.84 12.05 -14.21
CA GLN A 100 9.26 11.22 -15.27
C GLN A 100 8.95 9.80 -14.80
N HIS A 101 9.73 9.23 -13.88
CA HIS A 101 9.68 7.80 -13.55
C HIS A 101 9.17 7.49 -12.15
N ARG A 102 9.43 8.35 -11.16
CA ARG A 102 8.89 8.15 -9.80
C ARG A 102 7.40 8.44 -9.81
N ARG A 103 6.63 7.62 -9.09
CA ARG A 103 5.20 7.84 -8.86
C ARG A 103 4.89 7.72 -7.38
N VAL A 104 4.12 8.65 -6.85
CA VAL A 104 3.59 8.63 -5.50
C VAL A 104 2.55 7.52 -5.38
N HIS A 105 2.70 6.73 -4.33
CA HIS A 105 1.73 5.75 -3.85
C HIS A 105 2.09 5.42 -2.40
N MET A 106 1.09 5.12 -1.57
CA MET A 106 1.31 4.79 -0.17
C MET A 106 1.20 3.28 0.01
N HIS A 107 2.29 2.63 0.38
CA HIS A 107 2.25 1.26 0.88
C HIS A 107 1.68 1.27 2.30
N LEU A 108 0.64 0.47 2.52
CA LEU A 108 0.11 0.15 3.83
C LEU A 108 0.56 -1.27 4.17
N LEU A 109 1.48 -1.34 5.12
CA LEU A 109 2.19 -2.56 5.48
C LEU A 109 1.76 -2.94 6.89
N GLY A 110 0.91 -3.95 7.01
CA GLY A 110 0.49 -4.46 8.30
C GLY A 110 1.68 -4.98 9.10
N ARG A 111 1.65 -4.79 10.42
CA ARG A 111 2.64 -5.28 11.36
C ARG A 111 1.95 -6.11 12.42
N SER A 112 2.11 -7.42 12.31
CA SER A 112 1.72 -8.36 13.35
C SER A 112 2.78 -8.41 14.46
N PRO A 113 2.38 -8.39 15.75
CA PRO A 113 3.28 -8.71 16.86
C PRO A 113 3.82 -10.14 16.82
N THR A 114 3.16 -11.03 16.07
CA THR A 114 3.56 -12.43 15.88
C THR A 114 4.18 -12.67 14.51
N ALA A 115 4.65 -11.62 13.82
CA ALA A 115 5.27 -11.76 12.51
C ALA A 115 6.47 -12.70 12.57
N ILE A 116 6.53 -13.68 11.66
CA ILE A 116 7.57 -14.72 11.67
C ILE A 116 8.69 -14.41 10.68
N HIS A 117 8.43 -13.60 9.65
CA HIS A 117 9.44 -13.32 8.64
C HIS A 117 10.59 -12.47 9.23
N PRO A 118 11.87 -12.85 9.01
CA PRO A 118 13.01 -12.16 9.63
C PRO A 118 13.14 -10.69 9.22
N ASP A 119 12.58 -10.30 8.08
CA ASP A 119 12.56 -8.89 7.63
C ASP A 119 11.39 -8.06 8.17
N TRP A 120 10.47 -8.69 8.91
CA TRP A 120 9.24 -8.07 9.42
C TRP A 120 9.08 -8.18 10.93
N GLN A 121 10.10 -8.65 11.65
CA GLN A 121 10.09 -8.85 13.10
C GLN A 121 9.49 -7.67 13.87
N TRP A 122 8.64 -7.97 14.84
CA TRP A 122 7.98 -6.96 15.66
C TRP A 122 8.99 -6.07 16.40
N GLY A 123 8.72 -4.76 16.45
CA GLY A 123 9.61 -3.76 17.04
C GLY A 123 10.71 -3.26 16.10
N GLU A 124 11.02 -3.98 15.03
CA GLU A 124 12.05 -3.59 14.07
C GLU A 124 11.49 -2.83 12.86
N SER A 125 12.36 -2.03 12.24
CA SER A 125 12.07 -1.47 10.91
C SER A 125 12.06 -2.57 9.86
N PRO A 126 11.14 -2.56 8.88
CA PRO A 126 11.16 -3.55 7.81
C PRO A 126 12.47 -3.49 7.01
N ARG A 127 12.99 -4.67 6.64
CA ARG A 127 14.14 -4.78 5.75
C ARG A 127 13.68 -5.11 4.34
N PHE A 128 14.10 -4.30 3.37
CA PHE A 128 13.76 -4.50 1.97
C PHE A 128 14.99 -4.97 1.19
N PRO A 129 14.80 -5.83 0.18
CA PRO A 129 15.90 -6.36 -0.62
C PRO A 129 16.47 -5.28 -1.54
N GLU A 130 17.68 -5.53 -2.03
CA GLU A 130 18.18 -4.84 -3.21
C GLU A 130 17.24 -5.06 -4.40
N TYR A 131 17.19 -4.10 -5.32
CA TYR A 131 16.29 -4.12 -6.48
C TYR A 131 16.38 -5.43 -7.27
N VAL A 132 17.60 -5.93 -7.50
CA VAL A 132 17.85 -7.16 -8.27
C VAL A 132 17.22 -8.41 -7.65
N ASN A 133 16.98 -8.38 -6.34
CA ASN A 133 16.40 -9.48 -5.57
C ASN A 133 14.92 -9.25 -5.25
N ALA A 134 14.34 -8.09 -5.60
CA ALA A 134 13.00 -7.69 -5.17
C ALA A 134 11.91 -8.68 -5.58
N THR A 135 11.96 -9.20 -6.81
CA THR A 135 10.98 -10.17 -7.30
C THR A 135 11.10 -11.52 -6.59
N ALA A 136 12.32 -12.04 -6.43
CA ALA A 136 12.55 -13.31 -5.75
C ALA A 136 12.17 -13.24 -4.26
N TRP A 137 12.53 -12.13 -3.61
CA TRP A 137 12.15 -11.86 -2.22
C TRP A 137 10.63 -11.74 -2.06
N ALA A 138 9.94 -11.00 -2.93
CA ALA A 138 8.50 -10.86 -2.82
C ALA A 138 7.72 -12.15 -3.16
N ALA A 139 8.30 -13.06 -3.94
CA ALA A 139 7.67 -14.33 -4.30
C ALA A 139 7.46 -15.29 -3.12
N GLN A 140 8.05 -15.01 -1.95
CA GLN A 140 7.82 -15.78 -0.73
C GLN A 140 6.55 -15.36 0.02
N PHE A 141 5.90 -14.27 -0.40
CA PHE A 141 4.75 -13.70 0.28
C PHE A 141 3.46 -13.94 -0.48
N GLU A 142 2.43 -14.34 0.25
CA GLU A 142 1.08 -14.45 -0.26
C GLU A 142 0.33 -13.12 -0.10
N PRO A 143 -0.39 -12.66 -1.14
CA PRO A 143 -1.21 -11.45 -1.04
C PRO A 143 -2.44 -11.67 -0.14
N LEU A 144 -3.10 -10.57 0.23
CA LEU A 144 -4.43 -10.65 0.86
C LEU A 144 -5.41 -11.38 -0.07
N ASN A 145 -6.27 -12.20 0.53
CA ASN A 145 -7.09 -13.14 -0.23
C ASN A 145 -8.48 -12.56 -0.61
N ALA A 146 -9.28 -13.37 -1.30
CA ALA A 146 -10.61 -13.00 -1.78
C ALA A 146 -11.67 -12.80 -0.68
N GLU A 147 -11.43 -13.25 0.55
CA GLU A 147 -12.33 -13.02 1.69
C GLU A 147 -11.97 -11.74 2.45
N GLU A 148 -10.69 -11.44 2.58
CA GLU A 148 -10.20 -10.26 3.29
C GLU A 148 -10.40 -8.98 2.50
N CYS A 149 -10.08 -9.00 1.20
CA CYS A 149 -10.11 -7.80 0.38
C CYS A 149 -11.51 -7.14 0.38
N PRO A 150 -12.63 -7.85 0.15
CA PRO A 150 -13.97 -7.24 0.21
C PRO A 150 -14.32 -6.69 1.59
N ARG A 151 -13.90 -7.36 2.68
CA ARG A 151 -14.16 -6.91 4.05
C ARG A 151 -13.39 -5.62 4.37
N ILE A 152 -12.13 -5.52 3.94
CA ILE A 152 -11.33 -4.30 4.07
C ILE A 152 -11.95 -3.17 3.25
N VAL A 153 -12.40 -3.44 2.02
CA VAL A 153 -13.05 -2.44 1.16
C VAL A 153 -14.33 -1.92 1.81
N ALA A 154 -15.21 -2.81 2.28
CA ALA A 154 -16.44 -2.43 2.95
C ALA A 154 -16.16 -1.55 4.18
N ARG A 155 -15.20 -1.97 5.03
CA ARG A 155 -14.83 -1.20 6.22
C ARG A 155 -14.16 0.14 5.89
N THR A 156 -13.35 0.19 4.84
CA THR A 156 -12.75 1.43 4.33
C THR A 156 -13.85 2.41 3.91
N ALA A 157 -14.85 1.92 3.16
CA ALA A 157 -15.97 2.72 2.70
C ALA A 157 -16.80 3.30 3.86
N GLU A 158 -17.05 2.48 4.88
CA GLU A 158 -17.71 2.93 6.12
C GLU A 158 -16.93 4.05 6.81
N TYR A 159 -15.62 3.90 7.00
CA TYR A 159 -14.80 4.92 7.64
C TYR A 159 -14.72 6.22 6.83
N LEU A 160 -14.62 6.13 5.51
CA LEU A 160 -14.69 7.30 4.63
C LEU A 160 -15.99 8.07 4.81
N ALA A 161 -17.12 7.37 4.79
CA ALA A 161 -18.44 7.99 4.90
C ALA A 161 -18.68 8.57 6.30
N LEU A 162 -18.47 7.77 7.35
CA LEU A 162 -18.87 8.12 8.71
C LEU A 162 -17.89 9.08 9.41
N LYS A 163 -16.60 8.98 9.12
CA LYS A 163 -15.57 9.77 9.81
C LYS A 163 -15.11 10.99 9.02
N TYR A 164 -15.04 10.87 7.70
CA TYR A 164 -14.46 11.92 6.83
C TYR A 164 -15.50 12.57 5.91
N GLY A 165 -16.75 12.13 5.93
CA GLY A 165 -17.81 12.67 5.06
C GLY A 165 -17.56 12.44 3.57
N LEU A 166 -16.69 11.48 3.21
CA LEU A 166 -16.31 11.21 1.83
C LEU A 166 -17.12 10.03 1.27
N SER A 167 -17.90 10.29 0.22
CA SER A 167 -18.64 9.23 -0.46
C SER A 167 -17.75 8.44 -1.41
N VAL A 168 -18.04 7.15 -1.55
CA VAL A 168 -17.25 6.17 -2.32
C VAL A 168 -17.91 5.81 -3.66
N ARG A 169 -18.86 6.65 -4.12
CA ARG A 169 -19.60 6.47 -5.38
C ARG A 169 -18.69 6.41 -6.61
#